data_AF-A0A2I0D559-F1
#
_entry.id   AF-A0A2I0D559-F1
#
_cell.length_a   1.000
_cell.length_b   1.000
_cell.length_c   1.000
_cell.angle_alpha   90.00
_cell.angle_beta   90.00
_cell.angle_gamma   90.00
#
_symmetry.space_group_name_H-M   'P 1'
#
loop_
_entity.id
_entity.type
_entity.pdbx_description
1 polymer ?
#
loop_
_entity_poly.entity_id
_entity_poly.type
_entity_poly.pdbx_seq_one_letter_code
_entity_poly.pdbx_strand_id
1 'polypeptide(L)'
;MREPFKTIKNYLIELNYNITHEDEDEGVIIIQDHDKGINNLILGIASPILIIEQYIFKISNPNKAVLQQLLQKNRDIVHGAFVLDESGEKV
;
A
#
# COMPACT_ATOMS: atom_id res chain seq x y z
N MET A 1 12.71 11.74 -10.66
CA MET A 1 11.48 11.69 -9.85
C MET A 1 10.27 12.23 -10.61
N ARG A 2 10.32 13.45 -11.16
CA ARG A 2 9.16 14.10 -11.83
C ARG A 2 8.46 13.25 -12.90
N GLU A 3 9.19 12.63 -13.82
CA GLU A 3 8.56 11.88 -14.92
C GLU A 3 7.86 10.57 -14.47
N PRO A 4 8.48 9.70 -13.65
CA PRO A 4 7.76 8.57 -13.03
C PRO A 4 6.55 9.01 -12.21
N PHE A 5 6.67 10.07 -11.41
CA PHE A 5 5.57 10.57 -10.58
C PHE A 5 4.36 10.96 -11.44
N LYS A 6 4.58 11.78 -12.47
CA LYS A 6 3.52 12.18 -13.41
C LYS A 6 2.91 10.99 -14.15
N THR A 7 3.74 10.02 -14.54
CA THR A 7 3.27 8.82 -15.25
C THR A 7 2.30 8.03 -14.38
N ILE A 8 2.68 7.76 -13.12
CA ILE A 8 1.81 7.04 -12.17
C ILE A 8 0.55 7.85 -11.87
N LYS A 9 0.67 9.17 -11.65
CA LYS A 9 -0.48 10.04 -11.44
C LYS A 9 -1.47 9.99 -12.60
N ASN A 10 -0.99 10.03 -13.84
CA ASN A 10 -1.83 9.96 -15.03
C ASN A 10 -2.60 8.63 -15.09
N TYR A 11 -1.94 7.49 -14.79
CA TYR A 11 -2.64 6.21 -14.71
C TYR A 11 -3.74 6.20 -13.64
N LEU A 12 -3.48 6.79 -12.47
CA LEU A 12 -4.48 6.87 -11.39
C LEU A 12 -5.72 7.69 -11.83
N ILE A 13 -5.50 8.79 -12.56
CA ILE A 13 -6.58 9.61 -13.12
C ILE A 13 -7.35 8.83 -14.19
N GLU A 14 -6.67 8.17 -15.12
CA GLU A 14 -7.29 7.37 -16.18
C GLU A 14 -8.12 6.20 -15.63
N LEU A 15 -7.66 5.59 -14.52
CA LEU A 15 -8.36 4.52 -13.81
C LEU A 15 -9.46 5.05 -12.87
N ASN A 16 -9.67 6.37 -12.83
CA ASN A 16 -10.67 7.05 -12.03
C ASN A 16 -10.56 6.74 -10.52
N TYR A 17 -9.32 6.68 -10.01
CA TYR A 17 -9.08 6.61 -8.56
C TYR A 17 -9.18 8.00 -7.93
N ASN A 18 -9.74 8.06 -6.71
CA ASN A 18 -9.77 9.29 -5.93
C ASN A 18 -8.40 9.51 -5.27
N ILE A 19 -7.66 10.53 -5.72
CA ILE A 19 -6.39 10.93 -5.13
C ILE A 19 -6.67 11.88 -3.96
N THR A 20 -6.34 11.46 -2.75
CA THR A 20 -6.63 12.20 -1.52
C THR A 20 -5.43 13.00 -1.00
N HIS A 21 -4.22 12.64 -1.42
CA HIS A 21 -3.00 13.34 -1.06
C HIS A 21 -1.91 13.10 -2.12
N GLU A 22 -1.07 14.12 -2.32
CA GLU A 22 0.06 14.08 -3.23
C GLU A 22 1.23 14.89 -2.65
N ASP A 23 2.42 14.32 -2.72
CA ASP A 23 3.69 14.98 -2.43
C ASP A 23 4.70 14.58 -3.51
N GLU A 24 4.99 15.48 -4.46
CA GLU A 24 5.93 15.20 -5.55
C GLU A 24 7.40 15.18 -5.08
N ASP A 25 7.72 15.92 -4.02
CA ASP A 25 9.09 16.01 -3.49
C ASP A 25 9.45 14.73 -2.73
N GLU A 26 8.52 14.18 -1.94
CA GLU A 26 8.67 12.89 -1.27
C GLU A 26 8.29 11.69 -2.17
N GLY A 27 7.65 11.95 -3.32
CA GLY A 27 7.23 10.91 -4.26
C GLY A 27 6.07 10.07 -3.74
N VAL A 28 5.14 10.66 -2.99
CA VAL A 28 4.02 9.98 -2.35
C VAL A 28 2.70 10.36 -3.01
N ILE A 29 1.85 9.38 -3.31
CA ILE A 29 0.45 9.58 -3.68
C ILE A 29 -0.42 8.69 -2.81
N ILE A 30 -1.49 9.21 -2.23
CA ILE A 30 -2.47 8.41 -1.48
C ILE A 30 -3.78 8.39 -2.26
N ILE A 31 -4.34 7.20 -2.44
CA ILE A 31 -5.62 6.99 -3.11
C ILE A 31 -6.64 6.30 -2.21
N GLN A 32 -7.91 6.50 -2.54
CA GLN A 32 -9.06 5.84 -1.93
C GLN A 32 -10.05 5.38 -3.00
N ASP A 33 -10.68 4.24 -2.76
CA ASP A 33 -11.81 3.75 -3.55
C ASP A 33 -12.55 2.70 -2.69
N HIS A 34 -13.52 3.17 -1.90
CA HIS A 34 -14.24 2.31 -0.96
C HIS A 34 -15.05 1.21 -1.67
N ASP A 35 -15.54 1.47 -2.88
CA ASP A 35 -16.29 0.49 -3.67
C ASP A 35 -15.38 -0.68 -4.11
N LYS A 36 -14.09 -0.41 -4.32
CA LYS A 36 -13.05 -1.43 -4.58
C LYS A 36 -12.34 -1.93 -3.31
N GLY A 37 -12.77 -1.51 -2.12
CA GLY A 37 -12.14 -1.87 -0.85
C GLY A 37 -10.76 -1.25 -0.61
N ILE A 38 -10.42 -0.18 -1.34
CA ILE A 38 -9.17 0.57 -1.19
C ILE A 38 -9.38 1.70 -0.20
N ASN A 39 -8.60 1.71 0.88
CA ASN A 39 -8.66 2.72 1.93
C ASN A 39 -7.27 3.20 2.31
N ASN A 40 -6.94 4.44 1.96
CA ASN A 40 -5.64 5.06 2.18
C ASN A 40 -4.48 4.22 1.64
N LEU A 41 -4.59 3.78 0.37
CA LEU A 41 -3.49 3.08 -0.30
C LEU A 41 -2.41 4.10 -0.66
N ILE A 42 -1.21 3.85 -0.16
CA ILE A 42 -0.03 4.68 -0.34
C ILE A 42 0.76 4.14 -1.52
N LEU A 43 1.07 5.02 -2.47
CA LEU A 43 1.99 4.78 -3.57
C LEU A 43 3.28 5.59 -3.32
N GLY A 44 4.36 4.91 -2.95
CA GLY A 44 5.70 5.47 -2.82
C GLY A 44 6.50 5.28 -4.11
N ILE A 45 6.88 6.36 -4.77
CA ILE A 45 7.47 6.37 -6.11
C ILE A 45 8.98 6.61 -5.99
N ALA A 46 9.73 5.52 -5.83
CA ALA A 46 11.18 5.51 -5.66
C ALA A 46 11.87 4.86 -6.87
N SER A 47 11.90 5.56 -8.01
CA SER A 47 12.41 5.04 -9.29
C SER A 47 13.73 4.25 -9.15
N PRO A 48 13.82 3.03 -9.72
CA PRO A 48 12.86 2.38 -10.60
C PRO A 48 11.73 1.60 -9.89
N ILE A 49 11.61 1.73 -8.57
CA ILE A 49 10.68 0.97 -7.73
C ILE A 49 9.40 1.78 -7.49
N LEU A 50 8.26 1.09 -7.56
CA LEU A 50 6.97 1.59 -7.07
C LEU A 50 6.57 0.73 -5.87
N ILE A 51 6.44 1.37 -4.71
CA ILE A 51 5.97 0.75 -3.47
C ILE A 51 4.47 1.02 -3.38
N ILE A 52 3.67 -0.03 -3.18
CA ILE A 52 2.23 0.06 -3.00
C ILE A 52 1.91 -0.58 -1.66
N GLU A 53 1.45 0.22 -0.70
CA GLU A 53 1.26 -0.20 0.68
C GLU A 53 -0.08 0.29 1.21
N GLN A 54 -0.78 -0.58 1.94
CA GLN A 54 -2.03 -0.23 2.61
C GLN A 54 -1.98 -0.71 4.04
N TYR A 55 -2.35 0.15 4.99
CA TYR A 55 -2.68 -0.30 6.33
C TYR A 55 -3.96 -1.14 6.28
N ILE A 56 -3.89 -2.37 6.78
CA ILE A 56 -5.01 -3.30 6.78
C ILE A 56 -5.63 -3.37 8.17
N PHE A 57 -4.83 -3.66 9.20
CA PHE A 57 -5.33 -3.74 10.58
C PHE A 57 -4.23 -3.71 11.64
N LYS A 58 -4.64 -3.44 12.89
CA LYS A 58 -3.79 -3.57 14.08
C LYS A 58 -4.04 -4.92 14.76
N ILE A 59 -2.97 -5.66 15.04
CA ILE A 59 -2.98 -6.86 15.86
C ILE A 59 -3.00 -6.46 17.33
N SER A 60 -4.18 -6.50 17.96
CA SER A 60 -4.34 -6.10 19.37
C SER A 60 -3.71 -7.09 20.36
N ASN A 61 -3.56 -8.36 19.97
CA ASN A 61 -2.95 -9.41 20.80
C ASN A 61 -2.07 -10.32 19.92
N PRO A 62 -0.82 -9.92 19.65
CA PRO A 62 0.06 -10.65 18.77
C PRO A 62 0.37 -12.01 19.39
N ASN A 63 -0.05 -13.06 18.70
CA ASN A 63 0.26 -14.43 19.09
C ASN A 63 0.81 -15.20 17.89
N LYS A 64 1.59 -16.24 18.20
CA LYS A 64 2.27 -17.07 17.22
C LYS A 64 1.34 -17.59 16.13
N ALA A 65 0.11 -17.97 16.46
CA ALA A 65 -0.82 -18.53 15.49
C ALA A 65 -1.25 -17.51 14.44
N VAL A 66 -1.57 -16.27 14.84
CA VAL A 66 -1.94 -15.19 13.91
C VAL A 66 -0.78 -14.84 12.98
N LEU A 67 0.42 -14.66 13.54
CA LEU A 67 1.62 -14.33 12.75
C LEU A 67 1.98 -15.44 11.75
N GLN A 68 1.87 -16.71 12.17
CA GLN A 68 2.07 -17.84 11.26
C GLN A 68 1.04 -17.88 10.13
N GLN A 69 -0.23 -17.56 10.41
CA GLN A 69 -1.27 -17.51 9.39
C GLN A 69 -1.03 -16.39 8.37
N LEU A 70 -0.56 -15.22 8.79
CA LEU A 70 -0.19 -14.13 7.87
C LEU A 70 0.92 -14.55 6.91
N LEU A 71 1.98 -15.17 7.44
CA LEU A 71 3.08 -15.69 6.63
C LEU A 71 2.62 -16.82 5.69
N GLN A 72 1.71 -17.68 6.13
CA GLN A 72 1.15 -18.74 5.28
C GLN A 72 0.29 -18.15 4.16
N LYS A 73 -0.53 -17.13 4.44
CA LYS A 73 -1.33 -16.43 3.43
C LYS A 73 -0.47 -15.82 2.33
N ASN A 74 0.77 -15.41 2.63
CA ASN A 74 1.70 -14.92 1.62
C ASN A 74 2.05 -15.98 0.54
N ARG A 75 1.73 -17.26 0.74
CA ARG A 75 1.84 -18.28 -0.32
C ARG A 75 0.73 -18.21 -1.36
N ASP A 76 -0.43 -17.69 -0.98
CA ASP A 76 -1.63 -17.61 -1.84
C ASP A 76 -1.79 -16.22 -2.48
N ILE A 77 -1.07 -15.20 -1.99
CA ILE A 77 -1.09 -13.84 -2.54
C ILE A 77 -0.31 -13.79 -3.86
N VAL A 78 -0.97 -13.31 -4.92
CA VAL A 78 -0.37 -13.19 -6.26
C VAL A 78 0.68 -12.07 -6.30
N HIS A 79 0.38 -10.91 -5.71
CA HIS A 79 1.26 -9.75 -5.67
C HIS A 79 1.25 -9.10 -4.28
N GLY A 80 2.45 -8.82 -3.76
CA GLY A 80 2.64 -8.28 -2.42
C GLY A 80 2.72 -9.35 -1.35
N ALA A 81 2.71 -8.92 -0.10
CA ALA A 81 2.77 -9.77 1.08
C ALA A 81 2.19 -9.01 2.27
N PHE A 82 1.58 -9.71 3.22
CA PHE A 82 1.39 -9.18 4.56
C PHE A 82 2.75 -9.04 5.24
N VAL A 83 3.02 -7.84 5.74
CA VAL A 83 4.19 -7.48 6.53
C VAL A 83 3.72 -6.89 7.85
N LEU A 84 4.64 -6.67 8.78
CA LEU A 84 4.39 -5.86 9.97
C LEU A 84 5.21 -4.59 9.86
N ASP A 85 4.67 -3.49 10.39
CA ASP A 85 5.45 -2.29 10.63
C ASP A 85 6.54 -2.52 11.68
N GLU A 86 7.41 -1.52 11.87
CA GLU A 86 8.52 -1.60 12.82
C GLU A 86 8.09 -1.84 14.27
N SER A 87 6.83 -1.51 14.61
CA SER A 87 6.27 -1.77 15.94
C SER A 87 5.89 -3.24 16.14
N GLY A 88 5.70 -3.98 15.04
CA GLY A 88 5.22 -5.37 15.07
C GLY A 88 3.72 -5.49 15.32
N GLU A 89 2.96 -4.38 15.36
CA GLU A 89 1.54 -4.37 15.70
C GLU A 89 0.62 -4.08 14.51
N LYS A 90 1.10 -3.45 13.44
CA LYS A 90 0.26 -3.09 12.29
C LYS A 90 0.64 -3.91 11.07
N VAL A 91 -0.39 -4.42 10.38
CA VAL A 91 -0.33 -5.11 9.10
C VAL A 91 -0.81 -4.19 8.01
#